data_AF-A0A329R4E1-F1
#
_entry.id   AF-A0A329R4E1-F1
#
_cell.length_a   1.000
_cell.length_b   1.000
_cell.length_c   1.000
_cell.angle_alpha   90.00
_cell.angle_beta   90.00
_cell.angle_gamma   90.00
#
_symmetry.space_group_name_H-M   'P 1'
#
loop_
_entity.id
_entity.type
_entity.pdbx_description
1 polymer ?
#
loop_
_entity_poly.entity_id
_entity_poly.type
_entity_poly.pdbx_seq_one_letter_code
_entity_poly.pdbx_strand_id
1 'polypeptide(L)' 'MLFLEATLIVITALLFIIGVRSKRKTWIRWGIGSLTLLIVLFIPSFVNGFVEGLSSGWSAK' A
#
# COMPACT_ATOMS: atom_id res chain seq x y z
N MET A 1 12.38 5.47 -4.72
CA MET A 1 10.94 5.09 -4.70
C MET A 1 10.66 4.06 -3.61
N LEU A 2 11.35 2.91 -3.60
CA LEU A 2 11.22 1.84 -2.59
C LEU A 2 11.27 2.29 -1.12
N PHE A 3 12.13 3.25 -0.76
CA PHE A 3 12.25 3.70 0.63
C PHE A 3 10.98 4.39 1.14
N LEU A 4 10.30 5.14 0.27
CA LEU A 4 9.11 5.92 0.63
C LEU A 4 7.90 4.99 0.78
N GLU A 5 7.77 4.02 -0.10
CA GLU A 5 6.74 2.97 -0.06
C GLU A 5 6.89 2.09 1.19
N ALA A 6 8.10 1.59 1.46
CA ALA A 6 8.39 0.80 2.66
C ALA A 6 8.10 1.60 3.94
N THR A 7 8.51 2.87 3.99
CA THR A 7 8.22 3.75 5.13
C THR A 7 6.71 3.95 5.31
N LEU A 8 5.96 4.14 4.23
CA LEU A 8 4.50 4.31 4.27
C LEU A 8 3.79 3.04 4.78
N ILE A 9 4.25 1.85 4.37
CA ILE A 9 3.73 0.56 4.86
C ILE A 9 3.96 0.45 6.37
N VAL A 10 5.17 0.75 6.84
CA VAL A 10 5.52 0.69 8.27
C VAL A 10 4.69 1.67 9.09
N ILE A 11 4.53 2.91 8.62
CA ILE A 11 3.69 3.93 9.29
C ILE A 11 2.23 3.47 9.35
N THR A 12 1.70 2.93 8.25
CA THR A 12 0.32 2.41 8.19
C THR A 12 0.12 1.29 9.21
N ALA A 13 1.05 0.34 9.29
CA ALA A 13 1.01 -0.75 10.26
C ALA A 13 1.05 -0.23 11.70
N LEU A 14 1.94 0.73 12.00
CA LEU A 14 2.03 1.35 13.33
C LEU A 14 0.76 2.09 13.73
N LEU A 15 0.13 2.82 12.80
CA LEU A 15 -1.13 3.52 13.05
C LEU A 15 -2.26 2.56 13.42
N PHE A 16 -2.34 1.41 12.76
CA PHE A 16 -3.31 0.37 13.11
C PHE A 16 -3.00 -0.29 14.46
N ILE A 17 -1.74 -0.69 14.71
CA ILE A 17 -1.34 -1.32 15.98
C ILE A 17 -1.60 -0.37 17.15
N ILE A 18 -1.18 0.90 17.04
CA ILE A 18 -1.38 1.92 18.07
C ILE A 18 -2.87 2.25 18.19
N GLY A 19 -3.61 2.36 17.09
CA GLY A 19 -5.03 2.66 17.10
C GLY A 19 -5.86 1.58 17.79
N VAL A 20 -5.56 0.30 17.53
CA VAL A 20 -6.18 -0.84 18.19
C VAL A 20 -5.83 -0.86 19.67
N ARG A 21 -4.54 -0.68 20.03
CA ARG A 21 -4.08 -0.71 21.43
C ARG A 21 -4.61 0.47 22.26
N SER A 22 -4.67 1.65 21.66
CA SER A 22 -5.13 2.88 22.31
C SER A 22 -6.66 3.00 22.36
N LYS A 23 -7.42 2.16 21.64
CA LYS A 23 -8.89 2.28 21.41
C LYS A 23 -9.35 3.66 20.93
N ARG A 24 -8.43 4.49 20.43
CA ARG A 24 -8.68 5.86 19.98
C ARG A 24 -9.07 5.83 18.52
N LYS A 25 -10.34 6.12 18.22
CA LYS A 25 -10.90 6.16 16.86
C LYS A 25 -10.12 7.06 15.90
N THR A 26 -9.47 8.12 16.40
CA THR A 26 -8.65 9.04 15.60
C THR A 26 -7.48 8.32 14.92
N TRP A 27 -6.72 7.49 15.63
CA TRP A 27 -5.58 6.76 15.05
C TRP A 27 -6.01 5.72 14.01
N ILE A 28 -7.15 5.07 14.22
CA ILE A 28 -7.73 4.14 13.24
C ILE A 28 -8.16 4.90 11.98
N ARG A 29 -8.76 6.09 12.11
CA ARG A 29 -9.10 6.95 10.94
C ARG A 29 -7.86 7.36 10.15
N TRP A 30 -6.78 7.75 10.83
CA TRP A 30 -5.50 8.04 10.18
C TRP A 30 -4.89 6.80 9.52
N GLY A 31 -5.00 5.62 10.16
CA GLY A 31 -4.59 4.34 9.58
C GLY A 31 -5.34 4.02 8.29
N ILE A 32 -6.67 4.20 8.27
CA ILE A 32 -7.50 4.01 7.07
C ILE A 32 -7.08 4.99 5.96
N GLY A 33 -6.87 6.27 6.27
CA GLY A 33 -6.41 7.25 5.29
C GLY A 33 -5.05 6.90 4.70
N SER A 34 -4.10 6.46 5.54
CA SER A 34 -2.78 6.00 5.13
C SER A 34 -2.88 4.75 4.23
N LEU A 35 -3.77 3.81 4.58
CA LEU A 35 -4.05 2.61 3.78
C LEU A 35 -4.60 2.97 2.40
N THR A 36 -5.56 3.89 2.32
CA THR A 36 -6.10 4.37 1.04
C THR A 36 -5.03 5.01 0.17
N LEU A 37 -4.16 5.84 0.76
CA LEU A 37 -3.03 6.44 0.04
C LEU A 37 -2.10 5.36 -0.54
N LEU A 38 -1.80 4.34 0.27
CA LEU A 38 -0.96 3.21 -0.12
C LEU A 38 -1.56 2.45 -1.31
N ILE A 39 -2.86 2.17 -1.25
CA ILE A 39 -3.60 1.49 -2.32
C ILE A 39 -3.55 2.32 -3.61
N VAL A 40 -3.83 3.62 -3.55
CA VAL A 40 -3.81 4.51 -4.74
C VAL A 40 -2.41 4.58 -5.36
N LEU A 41 -1.35 4.58 -4.54
CA LEU A 41 0.02 4.62 -5.03
C LEU A 41 0.49 3.26 -5.58
N PHE A 42 0.03 2.14 -5.00
CA PHE A 42 0.45 0.79 -5.41
C PHE A 42 -0.34 0.26 -6.62
N ILE A 43 -1.62 0.58 -6.77
CA ILE A 43 -2.45 0.04 -7.85
C ILE A 43 -1.85 0.29 -9.24
N PRO A 44 -1.39 1.51 -9.61
CA PRO A 44 -0.79 1.75 -10.92
C PRO A 44 0.45 0.88 -11.16
N SER A 45 1.34 0.79 -10.17
CA SER A 45 2.54 -0.05 -10.24
C SER A 45 2.20 -1.54 -10.36
N PHE A 46 1.20 -2.00 -9.61
CA PHE A 46 0.70 -3.37 -9.68
C PHE A 46 0.10 -3.69 -11.05
N VAL A 47 -0.76 -2.82 -11.58
CA VAL A 47 -1.37 -2.99 -12.90
C VAL A 47 -0.31 -2.97 -14.00
N ASN A 48 0.64 -2.04 -13.94
CA ASN A 48 1.73 -1.97 -14.92
C ASN A 48 2.58 -3.24 -14.89
N GLY A 49 3.02 -3.70 -13.71
CA GLY A 49 3.79 -4.94 -13.60
C GLY A 49 3.00 -6.18 -14.02
N PHE A 50 1.68 -6.20 -13.77
CA PHE A 50 0.80 -7.28 -14.22
C PHE A 50 0.65 -7.29 -15.76
N VAL A 51 0.42 -6.14 -16.37
CA VAL A 51 0.32 -5.99 -17.84
C VAL A 51 1.64 -6.36 -18.50
N GLU A 52 2.77 -5.92 -17.96
CA GLU A 52 4.10 -6.20 -18.47
C GLU A 52 4.45 -7.70 -18.36
N GLY A 53 4.06 -8.35 -17.26
CA GLY A 53 4.15 -9.80 -17.10
C GLY A 53 3.28 -10.57 -18.08
N LEU A 54 2.06 -10.10 -18.35
CA LEU A 54 1.18 -10.70 -19.36
C LEU A 54 1.71 -10.49 -20.78
N SER A 55 2.19 -9.29 -21.12
CA SER A 55 2.70 -9.00 -22.46
C SER A 55 3.99 -9.75 -22.75
N SER A 56 4.88 -9.86 -21.78
CA SER A 56 6.12 -10.64 -21.91
C SER A 56 5.83 -12.14 -22.00
N GLY A 57 4.90 -12.66 -21.21
CA GLY A 57 4.45 -14.06 -21.29
C GLY A 57 3.68 -14.39 -22.57
N TRP A 58 2.90 -13.45 -23.11
CA TRP A 58 2.17 -13.60 -24.38
C TRP A 58 3.08 -13.44 -25.60
N SER A 59 4.05 -12.52 -25.58
CA SER A 59 5.02 -12.29 -26.66
C SER A 59 6.13 -13.35 -26.74
N ALA A 60 6.35 -14.13 -25.68
CA ALA A 60 7.29 -15.24 -25.66
C ALA A 60 6.75 -16.53 -26.32
N LYS A 61 5.52 -16.47 -26.86
CA LYS A 61 4.81 -17.57 -27.53
C LYS A 61 4.66 -17.27 -29.01
#